data_AF-A0A2M7C5W4-F1
#
_entry.id   AF-A0A2M7C5W4-F1
#
_cell.length_a   1.000
_cell.length_b   1.000
_cell.length_c   1.000
_cell.angle_alpha   90.00
_cell.angle_beta   90.00
_cell.angle_gamma   90.00
#
_symmetry.space_group_name_H-M   'P 1'
#
loop_
_entity.id
_entity.type
_entity.pdbx_description
1 polymer ?
#
loop_
_entity_poly.entity_id
_entity_poly.type
_entity_poly.pdbx_seq_one_letter_code
_entity_poly.pdbx_strand_id
1 'polypeptide(L)'
;MAVLMGRTFIERPMDCPFAAAAKEVFDEPTLIDFHAEATSEKIAMKWFLAGRVSALLGTHTHIATDDAVIEKGSAYITDCGMTGAYDSVIGVDKDIIIKRFLTGMTERFEPGRGDAQFHGVMVDIEGTKAVGIRKIRHPLFLTGRNL
;
A
#
# COMPACT_ATOMS: atom_id res chain seq x y z
N MET A 1 6.28 9.36 -10.79
CA MET A 1 5.69 8.72 -9.59
C MET A 1 5.62 9.77 -8.49
N ALA A 2 4.48 9.92 -7.83
CA ALA A 2 4.29 10.83 -6.70
C ALA A 2 3.69 10.08 -5.50
N VAL A 3 3.85 10.64 -4.30
CA VAL A 3 3.35 10.05 -3.05
C VAL A 3 2.39 11.03 -2.39
N LEU A 4 1.25 10.53 -1.95
CA LEU A 4 0.28 11.25 -1.14
C LEU A 4 0.12 10.54 0.20
N MET A 5 -0.12 11.30 1.27
CA MET A 5 -0.34 10.74 2.60
C MET A 5 -1.79 10.99 3.06
N GLY A 6 -2.47 9.94 3.49
CA GLY A 6 -3.81 10.04 4.08
C GLY A 6 -3.78 10.72 5.44
N ARG A 7 -4.94 11.11 5.97
CA ARG A 7 -5.03 11.81 7.26
C ARG A 7 -5.82 11.04 8.31
N THR A 8 -6.76 10.21 7.87
CA THR A 8 -7.63 9.47 8.77
C THR A 8 -6.80 8.44 9.53
N PHE A 9 -6.84 8.49 10.87
CA PHE A 9 -6.06 7.65 11.79
C PHE A 9 -4.54 7.84 11.76
N ILE A 10 -4.03 8.87 11.07
CA ILE A 10 -2.61 9.23 11.10
C ILE A 10 -2.44 10.45 12.02
N GLU A 11 -1.76 10.26 13.15
CA GLU A 11 -1.59 11.26 14.22
C GLU A 11 -0.54 12.33 13.90
N ARG A 12 -0.60 12.91 12.69
CA ARG A 12 0.21 14.06 12.30
C ARG A 12 -0.63 15.06 11.50
N PRO A 13 -0.60 16.35 11.85
CA PRO A 13 -1.26 17.37 11.03
C PRO A 13 -0.57 17.41 9.67
N MET A 14 -1.36 17.23 8.62
CA MET A 14 -0.90 17.23 7.23
C MET A 14 -1.88 17.99 6.36
N ASP A 15 -1.36 18.57 5.28
CA ASP A 15 -2.18 19.18 4.25
C ASP A 15 -3.15 18.16 3.63
N CYS A 16 -4.25 18.66 3.05
CA CYS A 16 -5.25 17.80 2.44
C CYS A 16 -4.69 17.12 1.18
N PRO A 17 -4.61 15.77 1.12
CA PRO A 17 -4.04 15.07 -0.04
C PRO A 17 -4.87 15.28 -1.31
N PHE A 18 -6.20 15.45 -1.18
CA PHE A 18 -7.08 15.77 -2.30
C PHE A 18 -6.79 17.17 -2.87
N ALA A 19 -6.56 18.15 -2.01
CA ALA A 19 -6.24 19.51 -2.44
C ALA A 19 -4.86 19.59 -3.08
N ALA A 20 -3.88 18.81 -2.59
CA ALA A 20 -2.58 18.66 -3.24
C ALA A 20 -2.75 18.08 -4.64
N ALA A 21 -3.43 16.92 -4.77
CA ALA A 21 -3.65 16.26 -6.05
C ALA A 21 -4.56 17.05 -7.02
N ALA A 22 -5.34 18.01 -6.52
CA ALA A 22 -6.15 18.90 -7.36
C ALA A 22 -5.33 19.97 -8.08
N LYS A 23 -4.16 20.36 -7.54
CA LYS A 23 -3.28 21.38 -8.11
C LYS A 23 -2.40 20.84 -9.24
N GLU A 24 -2.26 19.53 -9.31
CA GLU A 24 -1.43 18.84 -10.29
C GLU A 24 -2.16 18.59 -11.60
N VAL A 25 -1.40 18.65 -12.70
CA VAL A 25 -1.82 18.26 -14.05
C VAL A 25 -1.04 17.01 -14.44
N PHE A 26 -1.72 16.00 -14.97
CA PHE A 26 -1.18 14.67 -15.20
C PHE A 26 -1.20 14.32 -16.70
N ASP A 27 -0.36 15.00 -17.48
CA ASP A 27 -0.30 14.82 -18.95
C ASP A 27 0.62 13.66 -19.36
N GLU A 28 1.40 13.13 -18.42
CA GLU A 28 2.35 12.03 -18.60
C GLU A 28 1.94 10.81 -17.75
N PRO A 29 2.46 9.60 -18.06
CA PRO A 29 2.20 8.40 -17.28
C PRO A 29 2.52 8.61 -15.79
N THR A 30 1.49 8.61 -14.95
CA THR A 30 1.62 8.98 -13.54
C THR A 30 1.14 7.87 -12.62
N LEU A 31 2.04 7.45 -11.73
CA LEU A 31 1.77 6.52 -10.64
C LEU A 31 1.68 7.31 -9.32
N ILE A 32 0.61 7.11 -8.57
CA ILE A 32 0.42 7.65 -7.22
C ILE A 32 0.52 6.51 -6.22
N ASP A 33 1.48 6.58 -5.30
CA ASP A 33 1.45 5.81 -4.05
C ASP A 33 0.63 6.60 -3.03
N PHE A 34 -0.50 6.05 -2.59
CA PHE A 34 -1.32 6.67 -1.55
C PHE A 34 -1.16 5.93 -0.22
N HIS A 35 -0.24 6.46 0.59
CA HIS A 35 0.10 5.93 1.90
C HIS A 35 -0.94 6.39 2.93
N ALA A 36 -1.90 5.51 3.25
CA ALA A 36 -3.04 5.87 4.09
C ALA A 36 -3.55 4.68 4.89
N GLU A 37 -4.16 4.93 6.05
CA GLU A 37 -4.75 3.88 6.89
C GLU A 37 -6.19 3.56 6.48
N ALA A 38 -7.06 4.57 6.45
CA ALA A 38 -8.48 4.34 6.21
C ALA A 38 -8.78 3.91 4.76
N THR A 39 -9.40 2.75 4.61
CA THR A 39 -9.89 2.24 3.31
C THR A 39 -10.89 3.20 2.66
N SER A 40 -11.72 3.88 3.46
CA SER A 40 -12.65 4.91 2.97
C SER A 40 -11.93 6.07 2.29
N GLU A 41 -10.82 6.54 2.85
CA GLU A 41 -10.02 7.63 2.29
C GLU A 41 -9.35 7.18 0.98
N LYS A 42 -8.82 5.94 0.94
CA LYS A 42 -8.24 5.34 -0.27
C LYS A 42 -9.26 5.16 -1.40
N ILE A 43 -10.45 4.67 -1.10
CA ILE A 43 -11.53 4.50 -2.07
C ILE A 43 -12.04 5.86 -2.55
N ALA A 44 -12.13 6.87 -1.68
CA ALA A 44 -12.49 8.23 -2.08
C ALA A 44 -11.44 8.82 -3.04
N MET A 45 -10.14 8.64 -2.77
CA MET A 45 -9.06 9.07 -3.66
C MET A 45 -9.10 8.35 -5.01
N LYS A 46 -9.46 7.06 -5.04
CA LYS A 46 -9.71 6.31 -6.29
C LYS A 46 -10.71 7.04 -7.17
N TRP A 47 -11.87 7.36 -6.64
CA TRP A 47 -12.92 8.03 -7.40
C TRP A 47 -12.50 9.45 -7.83
N PHE A 48 -11.70 10.13 -7.02
CA PHE A 48 -11.20 11.49 -7.30
C PHE A 48 -10.14 11.54 -8.41
N LEU A 49 -9.28 10.52 -8.51
CA LEU A 49 -8.18 10.46 -9.48
C LEU A 49 -8.42 9.51 -10.66
N ALA A 50 -9.49 8.72 -10.66
CA ALA A 50 -9.84 7.83 -11.75
C ALA A 50 -9.93 8.58 -13.09
N GLY A 51 -9.17 8.09 -14.07
CA GLY A 51 -9.02 8.69 -15.40
C GLY A 51 -8.03 9.85 -15.49
N ARG A 52 -7.53 10.37 -14.36
CA ARG A 52 -6.55 11.45 -14.31
C ARG A 52 -5.12 10.95 -14.18
N VAL A 53 -4.91 9.79 -13.57
CA VAL A 53 -3.58 9.17 -13.39
C VAL A 53 -3.53 7.79 -14.03
N SER A 54 -2.33 7.26 -14.28
CA SER A 54 -2.18 5.90 -14.81
C SER A 54 -2.42 4.84 -13.74
N ALA A 55 -1.97 5.08 -12.50
CA ALA A 55 -2.33 4.22 -11.38
C ALA A 55 -2.39 4.98 -10.05
N LEU A 56 -3.25 4.49 -9.16
CA LEU A 56 -3.34 4.85 -7.75
C LEU A 56 -3.20 3.58 -6.91
N LEU A 57 -2.04 3.39 -6.30
CA LEU A 57 -1.71 2.20 -5.54
C LEU A 57 -1.67 2.55 -4.05
N GLY A 58 -2.52 1.93 -3.24
CA GLY A 58 -2.48 2.15 -1.80
C GLY A 58 -1.34 1.39 -1.11
N THR A 59 -0.84 1.94 -0.02
CA THR A 59 0.14 1.33 0.90
C THR A 59 -0.21 1.68 2.36
N HIS A 60 0.63 1.29 3.33
CA HIS A 60 0.58 1.53 4.79
C HIS A 60 0.10 0.35 5.64
N THR A 61 -0.98 -0.33 5.26
CA THR A 61 -1.62 -1.32 6.15
C THR A 61 -0.86 -2.64 6.25
N HIS A 62 0.14 -2.84 5.38
CA HIS A 62 0.98 -4.03 5.26
C HIS A 62 0.26 -5.33 4.85
N ILE A 63 -1.06 -5.30 4.65
CA ILE A 63 -1.86 -6.45 4.22
C ILE A 63 -2.38 -6.21 2.80
N ALA A 64 -1.95 -7.05 1.85
CA ALA A 64 -2.42 -6.96 0.47
C ALA A 64 -3.92 -7.21 0.36
N THR A 65 -4.59 -6.38 -0.42
CA THR A 65 -6.05 -6.43 -0.64
C THR A 65 -6.41 -7.18 -1.93
N ASP A 66 -7.67 -7.56 -2.09
CA ASP A 66 -8.19 -8.30 -3.26
C ASP A 66 -9.20 -7.49 -4.08
N ASP A 67 -8.84 -6.24 -4.37
CA ASP A 67 -9.69 -5.27 -5.07
C ASP A 67 -8.98 -4.58 -6.25
N ALA A 68 -7.96 -5.24 -6.80
CA ALA A 68 -7.22 -4.73 -7.94
C ALA A 68 -8.13 -4.57 -9.16
N VAL A 69 -8.17 -3.36 -9.74
CA VAL A 69 -9.09 -3.03 -10.84
C VAL A 69 -8.51 -1.92 -11.72
N ILE A 70 -9.01 -1.79 -12.96
CA ILE A 70 -8.80 -0.61 -13.80
C ILE A 70 -10.11 0.17 -13.87
N GLU A 71 -10.08 1.41 -13.38
CA GLU A 71 -11.22 2.33 -13.36
C GLU A 71 -10.91 3.54 -14.26
N LYS A 72 -11.68 3.73 -15.34
CA LYS A 72 -11.48 4.82 -16.32
C LYS A 72 -10.06 4.92 -16.89
N GLY A 73 -9.38 3.77 -17.03
CA GLY A 73 -8.00 3.69 -17.49
C GLY A 73 -6.97 4.04 -16.42
N SER A 74 -7.34 4.04 -15.14
CA SER A 74 -6.42 4.12 -13.99
C SER A 74 -6.40 2.78 -13.26
N ALA A 75 -5.23 2.18 -13.09
CA ALA A 75 -5.08 1.01 -12.24
C ALA A 75 -5.23 1.39 -10.75
N TYR A 76 -5.88 0.54 -9.97
CA TYR A 76 -6.14 0.76 -8.56
C TYR A 76 -6.02 -0.52 -7.74
N ILE A 77 -5.56 -0.37 -6.49
CA ILE A 77 -5.66 -1.35 -5.41
C ILE A 77 -5.68 -0.62 -4.07
N THR A 78 -6.45 -1.10 -3.07
CA THR A 78 -6.51 -0.46 -1.75
C THR A 78 -5.20 -0.60 -0.97
N ASP A 79 -4.51 -1.72 -1.07
CA ASP A 79 -3.18 -1.87 -0.46
C ASP A 79 -2.38 -2.94 -1.19
N CYS A 80 -1.15 -2.59 -1.56
CA CYS A 80 -0.19 -3.50 -2.21
C CYS A 80 0.37 -4.55 -1.24
N GLY A 81 0.21 -4.35 0.07
CA GLY A 81 0.82 -5.18 1.11
C GLY A 81 2.27 -4.81 1.41
N MET A 82 2.90 -5.61 2.27
CA MET A 82 4.28 -5.42 2.70
C MET A 82 5.22 -6.46 2.08
N THR A 83 6.44 -6.04 1.76
CA THR A 83 7.56 -6.96 1.53
C THR A 83 8.38 -7.08 2.82
N GLY A 84 8.40 -8.28 3.42
CA GLY A 84 9.07 -8.49 4.71
C GLY A 84 8.69 -9.81 5.39
N ALA A 85 9.09 -9.98 6.65
CA ALA A 85 8.80 -11.16 7.45
C ALA A 85 7.28 -11.38 7.57
N TYR A 86 6.78 -12.52 7.11
CA TYR A 86 5.33 -12.77 7.06
C TYR A 86 4.82 -13.55 8.28
N ASP A 87 5.67 -14.32 8.96
CA ASP A 87 5.39 -14.85 10.30
C ASP A 87 5.63 -13.76 11.36
N SER A 88 4.86 -12.67 11.25
CA SER A 88 4.98 -11.48 12.07
C SER A 88 3.63 -10.77 12.15
N VAL A 89 3.49 -9.80 13.05
CA VAL A 89 2.33 -8.90 13.08
C VAL A 89 2.75 -7.59 12.43
N ILE A 90 2.35 -7.38 11.17
CA ILE A 90 2.60 -6.14 10.42
C ILE A 90 4.12 -5.84 10.31
N GLY A 91 4.97 -6.88 10.31
CA GLY A 91 6.43 -6.77 10.22
C GLY A 91 7.16 -6.79 11.57
N VAL A 92 6.43 -6.81 12.69
CA VAL A 92 6.98 -6.84 14.05
C VAL A 92 6.86 -8.25 14.65
N ASP A 93 7.79 -8.64 15.50
CA ASP A 93 7.70 -9.89 16.27
C ASP A 93 6.32 -10.03 16.95
N LYS A 94 5.67 -11.17 16.71
CA LYS A 94 4.29 -11.42 17.13
C LYS A 94 4.13 -11.42 18.64
N ASP A 95 5.12 -11.92 19.39
CA ASP A 95 5.03 -12.03 20.85
C ASP A 95 5.06 -10.64 21.50
N ILE A 96 5.84 -9.73 20.93
CA ILE A 96 5.90 -8.31 21.34
C ILE A 96 4.53 -7.64 21.16
N ILE A 97 3.92 -7.80 19.99
CA ILE A 97 2.63 -7.16 19.70
C ILE A 97 1.50 -7.77 20.54
N ILE A 98 1.47 -9.10 20.70
CA ILE A 98 0.50 -9.79 21.55
C ILE A 98 0.61 -9.31 23.00
N LYS A 99 1.84 -9.24 23.55
CA LYS A 99 2.07 -8.73 24.91
C LYS A 99 1.61 -7.28 25.07
N ARG A 100 1.87 -6.42 24.09
CA ARG A 100 1.39 -5.02 24.09
C ARG A 100 -0.15 -4.97 24.16
N PHE A 101 -0.85 -5.76 23.36
CA PHE A 101 -2.33 -5.78 23.39
C PHE A 101 -2.89 -6.37 24.69
N LEU A 102 -2.25 -7.38 25.27
CA LEU A 102 -2.68 -7.99 26.54
C LEU A 102 -2.47 -7.08 27.75
N THR A 103 -1.35 -6.33 27.77
CA THR A 103 -0.92 -5.56 28.94
C THR A 103 -1.25 -4.07 28.84
N GLY A 104 -1.49 -3.56 27.63
CA GLY A 104 -1.60 -2.12 27.37
C GLY A 104 -0.29 -1.35 27.56
N MET A 105 0.83 -2.03 27.83
CA MET A 105 2.13 -1.41 28.06
C MET A 105 2.88 -1.22 26.75
N THR A 106 3.67 -0.15 26.68
CA THR A 106 4.56 0.10 25.54
C THR A 106 5.67 -0.94 25.52
N GLU A 107 5.83 -1.61 24.38
CA GLU A 107 6.94 -2.53 24.12
C GLU A 107 7.82 -1.96 23.00
N ARG A 108 9.11 -2.24 23.04
CA ARG A 108 10.02 -1.89 21.95
C ARG A 108 9.74 -2.81 20.76
N PHE A 109 9.50 -2.22 19.58
CA PHE A 109 9.30 -3.00 18.37
C PHE A 109 10.61 -3.59 17.86
N GLU A 110 10.57 -4.90 17.58
CA GLU A 110 11.66 -5.61 16.91
C GLU A 110 11.13 -6.28 15.63
N PRO A 111 11.89 -6.26 14.52
CA PRO A 111 11.45 -6.89 13.28
C PRO A 111 11.14 -8.38 13.47
N GLY A 112 10.08 -8.85 12.80
CA GLY A 112 9.79 -10.27 12.71
C GLY A 112 10.95 -11.05 12.09
N ARG A 113 11.09 -12.32 12.49
CA ARG A 113 12.15 -13.23 12.01
C ARG A 113 11.58 -14.26 11.05
N GLY A 114 12.46 -14.98 10.36
CA GLY A 114 12.10 -16.09 9.47
C GLY A 114 11.98 -15.68 8.01
N ASP A 115 11.21 -16.47 7.24
CA ASP A 115 11.03 -16.24 5.81
C ASP A 115 10.21 -14.98 5.53
N ALA A 116 10.50 -14.35 4.40
CA ALA A 116 9.81 -13.15 3.95
C ALA A 116 8.81 -13.48 2.84
N GLN A 117 7.90 -12.54 2.57
CA GLN A 117 7.12 -12.54 1.34
C GLN A 117 7.37 -11.23 0.61
N PHE A 118 7.57 -11.32 -0.70
CA PHE A 118 7.52 -10.19 -1.60
C PHE A 118 6.07 -9.96 -2.02
N HIS A 119 5.60 -8.73 -1.82
CA HIS A 119 4.30 -8.26 -2.31
C HIS A 119 4.52 -7.03 -3.19
N GLY A 120 3.79 -6.97 -4.29
CA GLY A 120 3.83 -5.86 -5.23
C GLY A 120 2.71 -5.94 -6.25
N VAL A 121 2.69 -4.97 -7.16
CA VAL A 121 1.70 -4.90 -8.24
C VAL A 121 2.41 -4.56 -9.53
N MET A 122 2.14 -5.32 -10.59
CA MET A 122 2.56 -5.00 -11.95
C MET A 122 1.41 -4.28 -12.64
N VAL A 123 1.72 -3.14 -13.26
CA VAL A 123 0.76 -2.34 -14.03
C VAL A 123 1.31 -2.18 -15.43
N ASP A 124 0.52 -2.54 -16.43
CA ASP A 124 0.83 -2.32 -17.84
C ASP A 124 0.19 -1.00 -18.29
N ILE A 125 0.98 -0.11 -18.90
CA ILE A 125 0.56 1.25 -19.24
C ILE A 125 0.80 1.50 -20.74
N GLU A 126 -0.22 2.02 -21.43
CA GLU A 126 -0.17 2.48 -22.81
C GLU A 126 -0.57 3.97 -22.89
N GLY A 127 0.31 4.81 -23.43
CA GLY A 127 0.15 6.27 -23.29
C GLY A 127 0.08 6.61 -21.80
N THR A 128 -0.99 7.29 -21.37
CA THR A 128 -1.20 7.63 -19.95
C THR A 128 -2.17 6.69 -19.23
N LYS A 129 -2.64 5.62 -19.87
CA LYS A 129 -3.71 4.75 -19.34
C LYS A 129 -3.18 3.38 -18.96
N ALA A 130 -3.68 2.83 -17.86
CA ALA A 130 -3.46 1.44 -17.51
C ALA A 130 -4.32 0.52 -18.40
N VAL A 131 -3.68 -0.52 -18.92
CA VAL A 131 -4.31 -1.60 -19.71
C VAL A 131 -4.24 -2.96 -19.01
N GLY A 132 -3.40 -3.09 -17.98
CA GLY A 132 -3.28 -4.30 -17.16
C GLY A 132 -2.91 -3.98 -15.71
N ILE A 133 -3.42 -4.79 -14.78
CA ILE A 133 -2.99 -4.79 -13.38
C ILE A 133 -2.98 -6.24 -12.87
N ARG A 134 -1.89 -6.65 -12.21
CA ARG A 134 -1.80 -7.95 -11.53
C ARG A 134 -1.01 -7.84 -10.23
N LYS A 135 -1.51 -8.50 -9.19
CA LYS A 135 -0.79 -8.63 -7.91
C LYS A 135 0.35 -9.62 -8.05
N ILE A 136 1.48 -9.32 -7.42
CA ILE A 136 2.62 -10.21 -7.28
C ILE A 136 2.72 -10.58 -5.81
N ARG A 137 2.70 -11.89 -5.54
CA ARG A 137 3.02 -12.44 -4.24
C ARG A 137 4.03 -13.56 -4.45
N HIS A 138 5.19 -13.44 -3.83
CA HIS A 138 6.25 -14.43 -3.97
C HIS A 138 6.89 -14.74 -2.61
N PRO A 139 6.96 -16.00 -2.18
CA PRO A 139 7.68 -16.36 -0.96
C PRO A 139 9.19 -16.13 -1.15
N LEU A 140 9.85 -15.60 -0.13
CA LEU A 140 11.29 -15.40 -0.07
C LEU A 140 11.86 -16.24 1.07
N PHE A 141 12.43 -17.39 0.73
CA PHE A 141 13.04 -18.29 1.71
C PHE A 141 14.43 -17.77 2.08
N LEU A 142 14.55 -17.12 3.23
CA LEU A 142 15.81 -16.52 3.68
C LEU A 142 16.73 -17.54 4.37
N THR A 143 16.19 -18.70 4.76
CA THR A 143 16.91 -19.74 5.50
C THR A 143 17.46 -20.87 4.63
N GLY A 144 17.53 -20.71 3.30
CA GLY A 144 18.15 -21.69 2.40
C GLY A 144 17.40 -23.02 2.26
N ARG A 145 16.14 -23.09 2.69
CA ARG A 145 15.25 -24.21 2.35
C ARG A 145 14.82 -24.06 0.89
N ASN A 146 15.65 -24.61 0.00
CA ASN A 146 15.21 -24.94 -1.35
C ASN A 146 14.12 -26.00 -1.24
N LEU A 147 12.99 -25.78 -1.91
CA LEU A 147 11.98 -26.81 -2.16
C LEU A 147 12.58 -27.95 -3.00
#